data_AF-A0A941YDF2-F1
#
_entry.id   AF-A0A941YDF2-F1
#
_cell.length_a   1.000
_cell.length_b   1.000
_cell.length_c   1.000
_cell.angle_alpha   90.00
_cell.angle_beta   90.00
_cell.angle_gamma   90.00
#
_symmetry.space_group_name_H-M   'P 1'
#
loop_
_entity.id
_entity.type
_entity.pdbx_description
1 polymer ?
#
loop_
_entity_poly.entity_id
_entity_poly.type
_entity_poly.pdbx_seq_one_letter_code
_entity_poly.pdbx_strand_id
1 'polypeptide(L)'
;MNQIITLEKRLAETWKSNLDPKAKAETLLKLQLGIQAYTGRCREKLSSLGSEKKWERGFLNRSIDHLEHLAADCRLLQTCLTQDRGE
;
A
#
# COMPACT_ATOMS: atom_id res chain seq x y z
N MET A 1 11.06 7.91 4.92
CA MET A 1 11.53 6.51 5.02
C MET A 1 10.67 5.68 5.99
N ASN A 2 10.28 6.20 7.17
CA ASN A 2 9.48 5.43 8.15
C ASN A 2 8.07 4.98 7.70
N GLN A 3 7.39 5.69 6.78
CA GLN A 3 5.99 5.36 6.46
C GLN A 3 5.84 4.12 5.58
N ILE A 4 6.67 3.93 4.55
CA ILE A 4 6.60 2.75 3.67
C ILE A 4 6.86 1.46 4.44
N ILE A 5 7.94 1.43 5.24
CA ILE A 5 8.29 0.29 6.10
C ILE A 5 7.16 -0.01 7.09
N THR A 6 6.51 1.03 7.62
CA THR A 6 5.35 0.86 8.52
C THR A 6 4.17 0.20 7.81
N LEU A 7 3.91 0.54 6.54
CA LEU A 7 2.83 -0.03 5.75
C LEU A 7 3.10 -1.51 5.41
N GLU A 8 4.33 -1.85 5.05
CA GLU A 8 4.76 -3.25 4.82
C GLU A 8 4.59 -4.11 6.08
N LYS A 9 5.03 -3.60 7.24
CA LYS A 9 4.87 -4.29 8.52
C LYS A 9 3.40 -4.53 8.83
N ARG A 10 2.54 -3.51 8.65
CA ARG A 10 1.10 -3.64 8.85
C ARG A 10 0.46 -4.66 7.93
N LEU A 11 0.89 -4.75 6.67
CA LEU A 11 0.42 -5.78 5.73
C LEU A 11 0.78 -7.17 6.24
N ALA A 12 2.06 -7.39 6.59
CA ALA A 12 2.55 -8.66 7.11
C ALA A 12 1.87 -9.06 8.44
N GLU A 13 1.66 -8.12 9.35
CA GLU A 13 0.96 -8.32 10.62
C GLU A 13 -0.52 -8.66 10.39
N THR A 14 -1.20 -7.95 9.49
CA THR A 14 -2.60 -8.22 9.15
C THR A 14 -2.75 -9.64 8.60
N TRP A 15 -1.86 -10.06 7.70
CA TRP A 15 -1.88 -11.40 7.12
C TRP A 15 -1.69 -12.49 8.18
N LYS A 16 -0.71 -12.31 9.08
CA LYS A 16 -0.37 -13.26 10.16
C LYS A 16 -1.35 -13.23 11.35
N SER A 17 -2.26 -12.26 11.41
CA SER A 17 -3.21 -12.15 12.52
C SER A 17 -4.18 -13.33 12.58
N ASN A 18 -4.80 -13.55 13.75
CA ASN A 18 -5.87 -14.53 13.93
C ASN A 18 -7.27 -13.95 13.68
N LEU A 19 -7.36 -12.81 12.97
CA LEU A 19 -8.64 -12.22 12.58
C LEU A 19 -9.41 -13.19 11.69
N ASP A 20 -10.74 -13.16 11.79
CA ASP A 20 -11.58 -13.90 10.85
C ASP A 20 -11.39 -13.34 9.42
N PRO A 21 -11.68 -14.12 8.36
CA PRO A 21 -11.42 -13.72 6.99
C PRO A 21 -12.09 -12.39 6.59
N LYS A 22 -13.28 -12.09 7.14
CA LYS A 22 -13.99 -10.83 6.84
C LYS A 22 -13.28 -9.65 7.50
N ALA A 23 -12.92 -9.76 8.77
CA ALA A 23 -12.15 -8.72 9.47
C ALA A 23 -10.76 -8.50 8.83
N LYS A 24 -10.10 -9.57 8.36
CA LYS A 24 -8.85 -9.45 7.57
C LYS A 24 -9.08 -8.68 6.28
N ALA A 25 -10.12 -9.03 5.51
CA ALA A 25 -10.44 -8.37 4.25
C ALA A 25 -10.77 -6.88 4.43
N GLU A 26 -11.49 -6.51 5.51
CA GLU A 26 -11.76 -5.11 5.86
C GLU A 26 -10.50 -4.36 6.28
N THR A 27 -9.59 -5.01 7.01
CA THR A 27 -8.32 -4.41 7.42
C THR A 27 -7.41 -4.16 6.22
N LEU A 28 -7.31 -5.13 5.31
CA LEU A 28 -6.58 -5.01 4.05
C LEU A 28 -7.16 -3.90 3.17
N LEU A 29 -8.48 -3.74 3.12
CA LEU A 29 -9.13 -2.62 2.41
C LEU A 29 -8.70 -1.26 2.97
N LYS A 30 -8.77 -1.11 4.29
CA LYS A 30 -8.37 0.14 4.96
C LYS A 30 -6.89 0.44 4.72
N LEU A 31 -6.04 -0.59 4.75
CA LEU A 31 -4.62 -0.46 4.45
C LEU A 31 -4.39 -0.03 2.99
N GLN A 32 -5.07 -0.66 2.03
CA GLN A 32 -5.02 -0.30 0.62
C GLN A 32 -5.39 1.17 0.39
N LEU A 33 -6.51 1.63 0.98
CA LEU A 33 -6.95 3.03 0.86
C LEU A 33 -5.92 3.99 1.47
N GLY A 34 -5.32 3.63 2.60
CA GLY A 34 -4.23 4.40 3.22
C GLY A 34 -2.98 4.49 2.34
N ILE A 35 -2.58 3.39 1.71
CA ILE A 35 -1.46 3.33 0.76
C ILE A 35 -1.76 4.22 -0.45
N GLN A 36 -2.95 4.12 -1.04
CA GLN A 36 -3.36 4.93 -2.20
C GLN A 36 -3.36 6.42 -1.87
N ALA A 37 -3.89 6.81 -0.71
CA ALA A 37 -3.86 8.20 -0.26
C ALA A 37 -2.44 8.72 -0.07
N TYR A 38 -1.52 7.90 0.47
CA TYR A 38 -0.11 8.28 0.60
C TYR A 38 0.60 8.39 -0.75
N THR A 39 0.31 7.47 -1.67
CA THR A 39 0.82 7.50 -3.05
C THR A 39 0.42 8.79 -3.75
N GLY A 40 -0.82 9.24 -3.58
CA GLY A 40 -1.29 10.54 -4.08
C GLY A 40 -0.43 11.71 -3.58
N ARG A 41 -0.16 11.77 -2.27
CA ARG A 41 0.73 12.80 -1.69
C ARG A 41 2.16 12.72 -2.23
N CYS A 42 2.68 11.51 -2.48
CA CYS A 42 3.99 11.35 -3.11
C CYS A 42 4.00 11.88 -4.54
N ARG A 43 2.94 11.63 -5.32
CA ARG A 43 2.78 12.16 -6.69
C ARG A 43 2.66 13.69 -6.70
N GLU A 44 1.88 14.28 -5.80
CA GLU A 44 1.80 15.73 -5.63
C GLU A 44 3.18 16.33 -5.29
N LYS A 45 3.91 15.70 -4.37
CA LYS A 45 5.27 16.13 -4.02
C LYS A 45 6.23 16.02 -5.20
N LEU A 46 6.13 14.96 -6.00
CA LEU A 46 6.92 14.77 -7.21
C LEU A 46 6.62 15.85 -8.26
N SER A 47 5.35 16.21 -8.44
CA SER A 47 4.92 17.24 -9.39
C SER A 47 5.42 18.64 -9.02
N SER A 48 5.52 18.92 -7.71
CA SER A 48 6.03 20.21 -7.18
C SER A 48 7.56 20.28 -7.10
N LEU A 49 8.28 19.18 -7.35
CA LEU A 49 9.74 19.18 -7.36
C LEU A 49 10.29 19.63 -8.71
N GLY A 50 11.15 20.65 -8.67
CA GLY A 50 11.91 21.10 -9.83
C GLY A 50 12.78 19.99 -10.45
N SER A 51 13.03 20.10 -11.76
CA SER A 51 13.76 19.11 -12.54
C SER A 51 15.23 18.91 -12.08
N GLU A 52 15.79 19.90 -11.41
CA GLU A 52 17.13 19.90 -10.82
C GLU A 52 17.25 18.95 -9.62
N LYS A 53 16.13 18.59 -8.97
CA LYS A 53 16.06 17.67 -7.82
C LYS A 53 16.03 16.21 -8.26
N LYS A 54 16.97 15.80 -9.13
CA LYS A 54 16.97 14.48 -9.78
C LYS A 54 16.93 13.33 -8.78
N TRP A 55 17.67 13.43 -7.67
CA TRP A 55 17.72 12.37 -6.66
C TRP A 55 16.40 12.22 -5.91
N GLU A 56 15.81 13.32 -5.45
CA GLU A 56 14.52 13.32 -4.75
C GLU A 56 13.38 12.85 -5.65
N ARG A 57 13.38 13.27 -6.92
CA ARG A 57 12.43 12.79 -7.93
C ARG A 57 12.58 11.29 -8.15
N GLY A 58 13.80 10.79 -8.32
CA GLY A 58 14.08 9.36 -8.47
C GLY A 58 13.68 8.54 -7.23
N PHE A 59 13.92 9.09 -6.03
CA PHE A 59 13.49 8.49 -4.77
C PHE A 59 11.95 8.41 -4.66
N LEU A 60 11.25 9.48 -5.00
CA LEU A 60 9.78 9.50 -4.98
C LEU A 60 9.18 8.57 -6.02
N ASN A 61 9.73 8.51 -7.24
CA ASN A 61 9.28 7.56 -8.25
C ASN A 61 9.34 6.12 -7.75
N ARG A 62 10.51 5.68 -7.24
CA ARG A 62 10.64 4.33 -6.67
C ARG A 62 9.69 4.09 -5.48
N SER A 63 9.47 5.12 -4.67
CA SER A 63 8.54 5.06 -3.55
C SER A 63 7.10 4.89 -4.03
N ILE A 64 6.70 5.60 -5.08
CA ILE A 64 5.37 5.51 -5.71
C ILE A 64 5.17 4.12 -6.31
N ASP A 65 6.12 3.63 -7.11
CA ASP A 65 6.06 2.29 -7.72
C ASP A 65 5.89 1.21 -6.64
N HIS A 66 6.66 1.32 -5.55
CA HIS A 66 6.57 0.37 -4.44
C HIS A 66 5.23 0.42 -3.71
N LEU A 67 4.69 1.62 -3.46
CA LEU A 67 3.37 1.78 -2.86
C LEU A 67 2.25 1.21 -3.75
N GLU A 68 2.39 1.34 -5.07
CA GLU A 68 1.44 0.76 -6.02
C GLU A 68 1.44 -0.78 -5.98
N HIS A 69 2.62 -1.39 -5.87
CA HIS A 69 2.72 -2.84 -5.63
C HIS A 69 2.09 -3.25 -4.31
N LEU A 70 2.37 -2.54 -3.21
CA LEU A 70 1.74 -2.83 -1.91
C LEU A 70 0.21 -2.73 -1.96
N ALA A 71 -0.33 -1.75 -2.68
CA ALA A 71 -1.78 -1.61 -2.85
C ALA A 71 -2.37 -2.77 -3.67
N ALA A 72 -1.64 -3.25 -4.68
CA ALA A 72 -2.03 -4.43 -5.45
C ALA A 72 -2.01 -5.70 -4.60
N ASP A 73 -1.00 -5.89 -3.75
CA ASP A 73 -0.91 -7.02 -2.81
C ASP A 73 -2.09 -7.03 -1.84
N CYS A 74 -2.45 -5.86 -1.27
CA CYS A 74 -3.62 -5.76 -0.39
C CYS A 74 -4.91 -6.21 -1.10
N ARG A 75 -5.07 -5.81 -2.38
CA ARG A 75 -6.23 -6.18 -3.20
C ARG A 75 -6.26 -7.66 -3.49
N LEU A 76 -5.13 -8.25 -3.90
CA LEU A 76 -5.00 -9.68 -4.16
C LEU A 76 -5.41 -10.50 -2.94
N LEU A 77 -4.83 -10.18 -1.77
CA LEU A 77 -5.13 -10.88 -0.52
C LEU A 77 -6.61 -10.70 -0.11
N GLN A 78 -7.19 -9.53 -0.34
CA GLN A 78 -8.62 -9.32 -0.13
C GLN A 78 -9.47 -10.23 -1.02
N THR A 79 -9.15 -10.32 -2.31
CA THR A 79 -9.84 -11.19 -3.26
C THR A 79 -9.76 -12.65 -2.83
N CYS A 80 -8.59 -13.14 -2.40
CA CYS A 80 -8.44 -14.50 -1.89
C CYS A 80 -9.34 -14.79 -0.68
N LEU A 81 -9.47 -13.84 0.25
CA LEU A 81 -10.27 -14.00 1.47
C LEU A 81 -11.79 -13.93 1.22
N THR A 82 -12.23 -13.25 0.15
CA THR A 82 -13.65 -13.10 -0.17
C THR A 82 -14.15 -14.11 -1.19
N GLN A 83 -13.27 -14.65 -2.04
CA GLN A 83 -13.60 -15.71 -3.00
C GLN A 83 -13.72 -17.10 -2.36
N ASP A 84 -13.08 -17.35 -1.22
CA ASP A 84 -13.16 -18.61 -0.46
C ASP A 84 -14.55 -18.90 0.16
N ARG A 85 -15.54 -18.03 -0.08
CA ARG A 85 -16.95 -18.21 0.32
C ARG A 85 -17.87 -18.65 -0.82
N GLY A 86 -17.30 -18.93 -1.99
CA GLY A 86 -18.04 -19.28 -3.20
C GLY A 86 -17.69 -20.65 -3.74
N GLU A 87 -17.77 -21.69 -2.90
CA GLU A 87 -17.99 -23.10 -3.27
C GLU A 87 -18.52 -23.88 -2.06
#